data_AF-A0A919HVT6-F1
#
_entry.id   AF-A0A919HVT6-F1
#
_cell.length_a   1.000
_cell.length_b   1.000
_cell.length_c   1.000
_cell.angle_alpha   90.00
_cell.angle_beta   90.00
_cell.angle_gamma   90.00
#
_symmetry.space_group_name_H-M   'P 1'
#
loop_
_entity.id
_entity.type
_entity.pdbx_description
1 polymer ?
#
loop_
_entity_poly.entity_id
_entity_poly.type
_entity_poly.pdbx_seq_one_letter_code
_entity_poly.pdbx_strand_id
1 'polypeptide(L)'
;MLTQTTALAPDGQPWQQVTLRNKSGMTVTVADWGATLLSAEVPLADGSLRRPLLGCAKLEDYARRAAFLGASVGRYANRIGHSRFPLDGGRQRHAVKRRGPPAPRRPGRV
;
A
#
# COMPACT_ATOMS: atom_id res chain seq x y z
N MET A 1 0.35 19.34 -6.60
CA MET A 1 -0.64 19.35 -7.69
C MET A 1 -1.59 18.18 -7.49
N LEU A 2 -2.89 18.43 -7.50
CA LEU A 2 -3.92 17.39 -7.44
C LEU A 2 -4.37 17.03 -8.87
N THR A 3 -4.53 15.74 -9.13
CA THR A 3 -4.97 15.22 -10.42
C THR A 3 -6.04 14.16 -10.18
N GLN A 4 -7.19 14.31 -10.82
CA GLN A 4 -8.28 13.36 -10.76
C GLN A 4 -8.34 12.58 -12.07
N THR A 5 -8.57 11.27 -11.99
CA THR A 5 -8.71 10.40 -13.18
C THR A 5 -10.18 10.11 -13.48
N THR A 6 -10.47 9.58 -14.67
CA THR A 6 -11.81 9.06 -15.02
C THR A 6 -12.02 7.62 -14.55
N ALA A 7 -10.95 6.90 -14.23
CA ALA A 7 -11.03 5.54 -13.70
C ALA A 7 -11.52 5.57 -12.24
N LEU A 8 -12.33 4.57 -11.87
CA LEU A 8 -12.86 4.44 -10.51
C LEU A 8 -11.93 3.58 -9.64
N ALA A 9 -11.77 4.01 -8.40
CA ALA A 9 -11.17 3.25 -7.32
C ALA A 9 -12.16 2.18 -6.80
N PRO A 10 -11.69 1.20 -6.01
CA PRO A 10 -12.53 0.13 -5.49
C PRO A 10 -13.69 0.57 -4.58
N ASP A 11 -13.70 1.82 -4.10
CA ASP A 11 -14.80 2.44 -3.35
C ASP A 11 -15.86 3.09 -4.26
N GLY A 12 -15.68 3.02 -5.59
CA GLY A 12 -16.58 3.58 -6.59
C GLY A 12 -16.35 5.06 -6.89
N GLN A 13 -15.40 5.72 -6.22
CA GLN A 13 -15.04 7.11 -6.49
C GLN A 13 -13.93 7.21 -7.53
N PRO A 14 -13.80 8.31 -8.28
CA PRO A 14 -12.67 8.52 -9.16
C PRO A 14 -11.37 8.57 -8.37
N TRP A 15 -10.29 7.95 -8.86
CA TRP A 15 -9.01 8.07 -8.18
C TRP A 15 -8.51 9.51 -8.14
N GLN A 16 -7.96 9.90 -6.99
CA GLN A 16 -7.25 11.17 -6.84
C GLN A 16 -5.77 10.94 -6.55
N GLN A 17 -4.92 11.72 -7.21
CA GLN A 17 -3.47 11.69 -7.02
C GLN A 17 -2.98 13.07 -6.62
N VAL A 18 -2.19 13.14 -5.56
CA VAL A 18 -1.50 14.37 -5.15
C VAL A 18 -0.01 14.19 -5.36
N THR A 19 0.61 15.11 -6.10
CA THR A 19 2.06 15.23 -6.21
C THR A 19 2.56 16.36 -5.33
N LEU A 20 3.44 16.02 -4.40
CA LEU A 20 4.13 16.92 -3.49
C LEU A 20 5.57 17.11 -3.98
N ARG A 21 6.10 18.33 -3.85
CA ARG A 21 7.48 18.66 -4.20
C ARG A 21 8.12 19.45 -3.07
N ASN A 22 9.33 19.07 -2.68
CA ASN A 22 10.11 19.83 -1.68
C ASN A 22 11.09 20.82 -2.34
N LYS A 23 11.70 21.68 -1.52
CA LYS A 23 12.67 22.69 -1.97
C LYS A 23 13.93 22.09 -2.60
N SER A 24 14.29 20.87 -2.22
CA SER A 24 15.46 20.15 -2.74
C SER A 24 15.19 19.44 -4.07
N GLY A 25 13.99 19.55 -4.64
CA GLY A 25 13.65 18.96 -5.93
C GLY A 25 13.10 17.54 -5.89
N MET A 26 12.97 16.93 -4.71
CA MET A 26 12.31 15.64 -4.55
C MET A 26 10.81 15.77 -4.79
N THR A 27 10.23 14.82 -5.53
CA THR A 27 8.79 14.73 -5.76
C THR A 27 8.24 13.40 -5.23
N VAL A 28 7.00 13.42 -4.75
CA VAL A 28 6.29 12.23 -4.28
C VAL A 28 4.86 12.29 -4.77
N THR A 29 4.36 11.21 -5.37
CA THR A 29 2.96 11.08 -5.79
C THR A 29 2.24 10.05 -4.92
N VAL A 30 1.09 10.45 -4.36
CA VAL A 30 0.26 9.62 -3.48
C VAL A 30 -1.16 9.56 -4.02
N ALA A 31 -1.79 8.39 -3.97
CA ALA A 31 -3.21 8.20 -4.25
C ALA A 31 -4.05 8.28 -2.96
N ASP A 32 -5.26 8.79 -3.05
CA ASP A 32 -6.22 8.84 -1.95
C ASP A 32 -6.65 7.43 -1.47
N TRP A 33 -6.94 6.53 -2.42
CA TRP A 33 -7.33 5.17 -2.09
C TRP A 33 -6.16 4.41 -1.43
N GLY A 34 -6.38 3.99 -0.18
CA GLY A 34 -5.38 3.34 0.66
C GLY A 34 -4.19 4.24 1.03
N ALA A 35 -4.29 5.57 0.83
CA ALA A 35 -3.17 6.51 0.97
C ALA A 35 -1.89 5.96 0.32
N THR A 36 -2.01 5.50 -0.93
CA THR A 36 -1.00 4.67 -1.60
C THR A 36 0.13 5.54 -2.16
N LEU A 37 1.35 5.31 -1.71
CA LEU A 37 2.56 5.92 -2.27
C LEU A 37 2.87 5.31 -3.65
N LEU A 38 2.58 6.06 -4.72
CA LEU A 38 2.69 5.58 -6.10
C LEU A 38 4.10 5.76 -6.68
N SER A 39 4.75 6.87 -6.35
CA SER A 39 6.09 7.19 -6.85
C SER A 39 6.83 8.13 -5.90
N ALA A 40 8.15 8.08 -5.96
CA ALA A 40 9.03 9.08 -5.40
C ALA A 40 10.16 9.31 -6.41
N GLU A 41 10.48 10.55 -6.73
CA GLU A 41 11.66 10.92 -7.52
C GLU A 41 12.64 11.64 -6.61
N VAL A 42 13.82 11.04 -6.46
CA VAL A 42 14.85 11.51 -5.53
C VAL A 42 16.02 12.05 -6.35
N PRO A 43 16.41 13.32 -6.14
CA PRO A 43 17.62 13.87 -6.74
C PRO A 43 18.85 13.23 -6.10
N LEU A 44 19.79 12.81 -6.95
CA LEU A 44 21.09 12.26 -6.57
C LEU A 44 22.17 13.35 -6.62
N ALA A 45 23.35 13.04 -6.06
CA ALA A 45 24.47 13.97 -5.98
C ALA A 45 25.00 14.41 -7.36
N ASP A 46 24.83 13.56 -8.38
CA ASP A 46 25.18 13.86 -9.77
C ASP A 46 24.12 14.71 -10.51
N GLY A 47 23.06 15.12 -9.81
CA GLY A 47 21.95 15.88 -10.37
C GLY A 47 20.89 15.04 -11.09
N SER A 48 21.08 13.72 -11.20
CA SER A 48 20.07 12.83 -11.79
C SER A 48 18.89 12.58 -10.85
N LEU A 49 17.71 12.28 -11.40
CA LEU A 49 16.54 11.87 -10.64
C LEU A 49 16.37 10.35 -10.71
N ARG A 50 16.17 9.72 -9.55
CA ARG A 50 15.91 8.28 -9.47
C ARG A 50 14.56 7.99 -8.84
N ARG A 51 13.87 6.98 -9.39
CA ARG A 51 12.64 6.41 -8.83
C ARG A 51 12.95 5.11 -8.10
N PRO A 52 13.10 5.10 -6.78
CA PRO A 52 13.54 3.91 -6.04
C PRO A 52 12.40 2.94 -5.70
N LEU A 53 11.14 3.35 -5.86
CA LEU A 53 9.99 2.55 -5.45
C LEU A 53 9.58 1.53 -6.50
N LEU A 54 9.20 0.34 -6.03
CA LEU A 54 8.45 -0.63 -6.84
C LEU A 54 7.01 -0.16 -6.96
N GLY A 55 6.44 -0.26 -8.16
CA GLY A 55 5.08 0.18 -8.43
C GLY A 55 4.40 -0.60 -9.55
N CYS A 56 3.18 -0.18 -9.86
CA CYS A 56 2.43 -0.66 -11.03
C CYS A 56 2.49 0.36 -12.16
N ALA A 57 2.40 -0.11 -13.40
CA ALA A 57 2.34 0.77 -14.56
C ALA A 57 1.00 1.53 -14.65
N LYS A 58 -0.10 0.86 -14.26
CA LYS A 58 -1.45 1.42 -14.25
C LYS A 58 -1.99 1.50 -12.83
N LEU A 59 -2.83 2.49 -12.58
CA LEU A 59 -3.38 2.75 -11.25
C LEU A 59 -4.35 1.65 -10.82
N GLU A 60 -5.13 1.12 -11.78
CA GLU A 60 -6.12 0.07 -11.57
C GLU A 60 -5.48 -1.29 -11.22
N ASP A 61 -4.17 -1.45 -11.43
CA ASP A 61 -3.44 -2.66 -11.07
C ASP A 61 -3.15 -2.73 -9.56
N TYR A 62 -3.11 -1.58 -8.87
CA TYR A 62 -2.92 -1.55 -7.41
C TYR A 62 -4.08 -2.23 -6.68
N ALA A 63 -5.30 -2.14 -7.20
CA ALA A 63 -6.48 -2.80 -6.65
C ALA A 63 -6.46 -4.33 -6.85
N ARG A 64 -5.70 -4.85 -7.83
CA ARG A 64 -5.70 -6.27 -8.21
C ARG A 64 -4.54 -7.05 -7.60
N ARG A 65 -3.48 -6.39 -7.15
CA ARG A 65 -2.24 -7.02 -6.67
C ARG A 65 -2.28 -7.30 -5.16
N ALA A 66 -1.74 -8.46 -4.78
CA ALA A 66 -1.65 -8.89 -3.38
C ALA A 66 -0.38 -8.40 -2.64
N ALA A 67 0.44 -7.58 -3.28
CA ALA A 67 1.74 -7.16 -2.76
C ALA A 67 1.70 -5.87 -1.91
N PHE A 68 0.53 -5.20 -1.81
CA PHE A 68 0.32 -3.99 -0.99
C PHE A 68 1.37 -2.88 -1.22
N LEU A 69 1.91 -2.77 -2.45
CA LEU A 69 2.98 -1.83 -2.77
C LEU A 69 2.55 -0.38 -2.46
N GLY A 70 3.31 0.28 -1.58
CA GLY A 70 3.07 1.68 -1.20
C GLY A 70 1.79 1.94 -0.40
N ALA A 71 0.95 0.93 -0.16
CA ALA A 71 -0.32 1.11 0.51
C ALA A 71 -0.16 1.31 2.02
N SER A 72 -1.02 2.12 2.62
CA SER A 72 -1.15 2.20 4.07
C SER A 72 -1.93 0.99 4.59
N VAL A 73 -1.27 0.14 5.39
CA VAL A 73 -1.85 -1.12 5.89
C VAL A 73 -2.39 -0.94 7.31
N GLY A 74 -3.68 -1.23 7.51
CA GLY A 74 -4.34 -1.10 8.82
C GLY A 74 -5.64 -1.90 8.95
N ARG A 75 -6.23 -2.01 10.15
CA ARG A 75 -5.81 -1.43 11.45
C ARG A 75 -4.64 -2.14 12.14
N TYR A 76 -4.22 -3.29 11.65
CA TYR A 76 -3.05 -4.01 12.14
C TYR A 76 -2.28 -4.54 10.93
N ALA A 77 -1.02 -4.15 10.81
CA ALA A 77 -0.15 -4.65 9.76
C ALA A 77 0.46 -6.00 10.17
N ASN A 78 0.78 -6.84 9.19
CA ASN A 78 1.31 -8.19 9.39
C ASN A 78 0.29 -9.18 10.00
N ARG A 79 0.76 -10.26 10.62
CA ARG A 79 -0.03 -11.44 11.01
C ARG A 79 -0.39 -11.40 12.49
N ILE A 80 -1.65 -11.67 12.79
CA ILE A 80 -2.13 -11.96 14.14
C ILE A 80 -2.07 -13.48 14.34
N GLY A 81 -1.34 -13.93 15.36
CA GLY A 81 -1.19 -15.35 15.69
C GLY A 81 -2.54 -16.04 15.92
N HIS A 82 -2.73 -17.21 15.30
CA HIS A 82 -4.01 -17.96 15.34
C HIS A 82 -5.26 -17.15 14.97
N SER A 83 -5.10 -16.00 14.31
CA SER A 83 -6.17 -15.01 14.12
C SER A 83 -6.87 -14.65 15.42
N ARG A 84 -6.18 -14.61 16.56
CA ARG A 84 -6.76 -14.30 17.87
C ARG A 84 -5.93 -13.27 18.62
N PHE A 85 -6.59 -12.37 19.32
CA PHE A 85 -5.95 -11.42 20.21
C PHE A 85 -6.86 -11.12 21.42
N PRO A 86 -6.28 -10.90 22.60
CA PRO A 86 -7.04 -10.51 23.78
C PRO A 86 -7.57 -9.08 23.64
N LEU A 87 -8.71 -8.81 24.27
CA LEU A 87 -9.23 -7.48 24.52
C LEU A 87 -9.47 -7.29 26.01
N ASP A 88 -9.52 -6.01 26.41
CA ASP A 88 -9.82 -5.61 27.77
C ASP A 88 -11.08 -6.29 28.32
N GLY A 89 -11.02 -6.71 29.59
CA GLY A 89 -12.06 -7.52 30.23
C GLY A 89 -11.98 -9.02 29.95
N GLY A 90 -10.83 -9.52 29.49
CA GLY A 90 -10.55 -10.97 29.33
C GLY A 90 -11.20 -11.62 28.11
N ARG A 91 -11.84 -10.84 27.23
CA ARG A 91 -12.51 -11.36 26.04
C ARG A 91 -11.50 -11.65 24.94
N GLN A 92 -11.62 -12.81 24.30
CA GLN A 92 -10.83 -13.16 23.11
C GLN A 92 -11.58 -12.76 21.84
N ARG A 93 -10.92 -12.08 20.90
CA ARG A 93 -11.50 -11.81 19.57
C ARG A 93 -10.77 -12.57 18.48
N HIS A 94 -11.54 -12.96 17.48
CA HIS A 94 -11.02 -13.54 16.24
C HIS A 94 -10.83 -12.44 15.20
N ALA A 95 -9.64 -12.32 14.63
CA ALA A 95 -9.39 -11.52 13.45
C ALA A 95 -10.03 -12.22 12.23
N VAL A 96 -11.02 -11.56 11.61
CA VAL A 96 -11.69 -12.10 10.42
C VAL A 96 -10.73 -12.05 9.23
N LYS A 97 -10.39 -13.21 8.66
CA LYS A 97 -9.63 -13.30 7.42
C LYS A 97 -10.58 -13.17 6.23
N ARG A 98 -10.66 -12.00 5.61
CA ARG A 98 -11.36 -11.83 4.32
C ARG A 98 -10.43 -12.14 3.14
N ARG A 99 -10.13 -13.45 2.93
CA ARG A 99 -9.90 -14.17 1.65
C ARG A 99 -9.05 -15.45 1.82
N GLY A 100 -9.56 -16.53 1.22
CA GLY A 100 -8.87 -17.73 0.71
C GLY A 100 -8.14 -18.63 1.71
N PRO A 101 -7.85 -19.90 1.36
CA PRO A 101 -7.12 -20.82 2.23
C PRO A 101 -5.71 -20.27 2.57
N PRO A 102 -5.10 -20.72 3.68
CA PRO A 102 -3.74 -20.31 4.04
C PRO A 102 -2.77 -20.68 2.91
N ALA A 103 -1.80 -19.80 2.63
CA ALA A 103 -0.69 -20.14 1.75
C ALA A 103 0.03 -21.40 2.29
N PRO A 104 0.37 -22.39 1.44
CA PRO A 104 1.05 -23.59 1.89
C PRO A 104 2.38 -23.22 2.56
N ARG A 105 2.64 -23.81 3.73
CA ARG A 105 3.94 -23.70 4.40
C ARG A 105 4.98 -24.31 3.47
N ARG A 106 5.98 -23.52 3.05
CA ARG A 106 7.17 -24.10 2.42
C ARG A 106 7.88 -24.94 3.49
N PRO A 107 8.12 -26.24 3.27
CA PRO A 107 8.93 -27.02 4.20
C PRO A 107 10.32 -26.36 4.30
N GLY A 108 10.77 -26.12 5.52
CA GLY A 108 12.10 -25.60 5.78
C GLY A 108 13.13 -26.57 5.21
N ARG A 109 14.05 -26.07 4.39
CA ARG A 109 15.34 -26.71 4.20
C ARG A 109 16.13 -26.45 5.49
N VAL A 110 16.34 -27.51 6.25
CA VAL A 110 17.48 -27.64 7.16
C VAL A 110 18.71 -27.88 6.30
#